data_AF-A0A347ZR61-F1
#
_entry.id   AF-A0A347ZR61-F1
#
_cell.length_a   1.000
_cell.length_b   1.000
_cell.length_c   1.000
_cell.angle_alpha   90.00
_cell.angle_beta   90.00
_cell.angle_gamma   90.00
#
_symmetry.space_group_name_H-M   'P 1'
#
loop_
_entity.id
_entity.type
_entity.pdbx_description
1 polymer ?
#
loop_
_entity_poly.entity_id
_entity_poly.type
_entity_poly.pdbx_seq_one_letter_code
_entity_poly.pdbx_strand_id
1 'polypeptide(L)'
;MNEIWIIRMLGVFFALFGIAIRLGYFRKMYFSSKGGIYGYLPMGLLFVLYSYYEEISAGSSVNMTIYYVAFGLLIACILYFSIRKPVWMKPIWVTWVEKYPQKVIIKMAEGIKDNPDWEKNTADEASVDAWAKKISRK
;
A
#
# COMPACT_ATOMS: atom_id res chain seq x y z
N MET A 1 -14.10 25.72 -4.79
CA MET A 1 -14.25 24.36 -4.22
C MET A 1 -13.75 24.42 -2.80
N ASN A 2 -14.55 24.02 -1.81
CA ASN A 2 -14.19 24.20 -0.39
C ASN A 2 -13.01 23.28 -0.03
N GLU A 3 -12.06 23.73 0.79
CA GLU A 3 -10.84 22.97 1.13
C GLU A 3 -11.17 21.59 1.71
N ILE A 4 -12.22 21.50 2.53
CA ILE A 4 -12.75 20.26 3.11
C ILE A 4 -13.15 19.25 2.03
N TRP A 5 -13.75 19.70 0.92
CA TRP A 5 -14.13 18.82 -0.18
C TRP A 5 -12.91 18.23 -0.88
N ILE A 6 -11.82 19.01 -1.03
CA ILE A 6 -10.56 18.51 -1.57
C ILE A 6 -10.00 17.41 -0.65
N ILE A 7 -10.00 17.63 0.66
CA ILE A 7 -9.50 16.66 1.63
C ILE A 7 -10.34 15.38 1.61
N ARG A 8 -11.68 15.48 1.54
CA ARG A 8 -12.57 14.31 1.42
C ARG A 8 -12.27 13.50 0.17
N MET A 9 -12.15 14.15 -0.99
CA MET A 9 -11.83 13.48 -2.25
C MET A 9 -10.44 12.81 -2.19
N LEU A 10 -9.45 13.49 -1.61
CA LEU A 10 -8.12 12.92 -1.42
C LEU A 10 -8.15 11.70 -0.50
N GLY A 11 -8.93 11.77 0.58
CA GLY A 11 -9.13 10.65 1.49
C GLY A 11 -9.77 9.43 0.83
N VAL A 12 -10.85 9.64 0.07
CA VAL A 12 -11.50 8.59 -0.72
C VAL A 12 -10.53 8.01 -1.75
N PHE A 13 -9.79 8.87 -2.47
CA PHE A 13 -8.78 8.44 -3.43
C PHE A 13 -7.74 7.53 -2.80
N PHE A 14 -7.11 7.94 -1.68
CA PHE A 14 -6.08 7.11 -1.03
C PHE A 14 -6.65 5.83 -0.43
N ALA A 15 -7.88 5.85 0.08
CA ALA A 15 -8.54 4.64 0.57
C ALA A 15 -8.76 3.62 -0.58
N LEU A 16 -9.34 4.06 -1.70
CA LEU A 16 -9.55 3.23 -2.88
C LEU A 16 -8.23 2.76 -3.49
N PHE A 17 -7.23 3.65 -3.55
CA PHE A 17 -5.90 3.32 -4.05
C PHE A 17 -5.20 2.29 -3.17
N GLY A 18 -5.32 2.40 -1.84
CA GLY A 18 -4.82 1.41 -0.89
C GLY A 18 -5.50 0.04 -1.07
N ILE A 19 -6.80 0.01 -1.35
CA ILE A 19 -7.52 -1.23 -1.70
C ILE A 19 -7.00 -1.81 -3.01
N ALA A 20 -6.87 -1.01 -4.07
CA ALA A 20 -6.38 -1.46 -5.36
C ALA A 20 -4.93 -1.99 -5.29
N ILE A 21 -4.09 -1.37 -4.46
CA ILE A 21 -2.76 -1.89 -4.12
C ILE A 21 -2.89 -3.26 -3.48
N ARG A 22 -3.71 -3.41 -2.42
CA ARG A 22 -3.92 -4.69 -1.73
C ARG A 22 -4.39 -5.81 -2.67
N LEU A 23 -5.19 -5.48 -3.68
CA LEU A 23 -5.64 -6.41 -4.73
C LEU A 23 -4.53 -6.78 -5.72
N GLY A 24 -3.38 -6.11 -5.68
CA GLY A 24 -2.21 -6.42 -6.49
C GLY A 24 -2.28 -5.85 -7.91
N TYR A 25 -3.18 -4.90 -8.20
CA TYR A 25 -3.28 -4.28 -9.52
C TYR A 25 -2.01 -3.54 -9.92
N PHE A 26 -1.35 -2.90 -8.96
CA PHE A 26 -0.17 -2.09 -9.21
C PHE A 26 1.13 -2.84 -8.92
N ARG A 27 1.38 -3.91 -9.69
CA ARG A 27 2.51 -4.81 -9.45
C ARG A 27 3.86 -4.10 -9.41
N LYS A 28 4.07 -3.11 -10.29
CA LYS A 28 5.31 -2.31 -10.35
C LYS A 28 5.63 -1.60 -9.03
N MET A 29 4.61 -1.14 -8.30
CA MET A 29 4.81 -0.44 -7.04
C MET A 29 5.33 -1.35 -5.92
N TYR A 30 5.06 -2.66 -5.98
CA TYR A 30 5.60 -3.62 -5.01
C TYR A 30 7.11 -3.84 -5.18
N PHE A 31 7.63 -3.73 -6.41
CA PHE A 31 9.07 -3.81 -6.68
C PHE A 31 9.82 -2.51 -6.35
N SER A 32 9.16 -1.35 -6.47
CA SER A 32 9.79 -0.05 -6.21
C SER A 32 9.63 0.45 -4.78
N SER A 33 8.55 0.07 -4.08
CA SER A 33 8.24 0.60 -2.75
C SER A 33 8.97 -0.14 -1.63
N LYS A 34 9.54 0.62 -0.70
CA LYS A 34 10.15 0.08 0.53
C LYS A 34 9.12 -0.27 1.63
N GLY A 35 7.82 -0.07 1.40
CA GLY A 35 6.76 -0.36 2.38
C GLY A 35 5.69 0.72 2.49
N GLY A 36 5.95 1.94 1.99
CA GLY A 36 4.99 3.04 2.09
C GLY A 36 3.63 2.79 1.41
N ILE A 37 3.59 1.89 0.43
CA ILE A 37 2.34 1.52 -0.28
C ILE A 37 1.29 0.91 0.66
N TYR A 38 1.69 0.29 1.77
CA TYR A 38 0.76 -0.30 2.74
C TYR A 38 0.11 0.76 3.64
N GLY A 39 0.65 1.97 3.69
CA GLY A 39 0.12 3.09 4.48
C GLY A 39 -1.02 3.85 3.81
N TYR A 40 -1.28 3.66 2.51
CA TYR A 40 -2.27 4.49 1.79
C TYR A 40 -3.71 4.27 2.25
N LEU A 41 -4.09 3.05 2.62
CA LEU A 41 -5.43 2.79 3.15
C LEU A 41 -5.72 3.57 4.45
N PRO A 42 -4.92 3.43 5.52
CA PRO A 42 -5.15 4.21 6.73
C PRO A 42 -4.91 5.71 6.52
N MET A 43 -4.06 6.12 5.59
CA MET A 43 -3.90 7.53 5.21
C MET A 43 -5.18 8.12 4.58
N GLY A 44 -5.86 7.35 3.72
CA GLY A 44 -7.16 7.76 3.17
C GLY A 44 -8.22 7.95 4.26
N LEU A 45 -8.29 7.00 5.20
CA LEU A 45 -9.18 7.10 6.36
C LEU A 45 -8.84 8.30 7.25
N LEU A 46 -7.56 8.61 7.42
CA LEU A 46 -7.11 9.77 8.21
C LEU A 46 -7.59 11.08 7.59
N PHE A 47 -7.49 11.24 6.27
CA PHE A 47 -8.00 12.43 5.59
C PHE A 47 -9.52 12.54 5.64
N VAL A 48 -10.24 11.43 5.48
CA VAL A 48 -11.70 11.43 5.66
C VAL A 48 -12.04 11.86 7.08
N LEU A 49 -11.41 11.25 8.10
CA LEU A 49 -11.62 11.61 9.50
C LEU A 49 -11.33 13.10 9.76
N TYR A 50 -10.19 13.61 9.26
CA TYR A 50 -9.81 15.02 9.40
C TYR A 50 -10.88 15.97 8.84
N SER A 51 -11.54 15.59 7.75
CA SER A 51 -12.58 16.41 7.14
C SER A 51 -13.84 16.58 8.01
N TYR A 52 -13.94 15.84 9.11
CA TYR A 52 -15.03 15.97 10.10
C TYR A 52 -14.60 16.71 11.37
N TYR A 53 -13.41 17.30 11.39
CA TYR A 53 -12.87 17.96 12.59
C TYR A 53 -13.81 19.05 13.12
N GLU A 54 -14.27 19.97 12.27
CA GLU A 54 -15.11 21.09 12.71
C GLU A 54 -16.45 20.60 13.27
N GLU A 55 -17.10 19.68 12.58
CA GLU A 55 -18.39 19.10 12.96
C GLU A 55 -18.29 18.34 14.30
N ILE A 56 -17.17 17.64 14.54
CA ILE A 56 -16.91 16.93 15.80
C ILE A 56 -16.53 17.92 16.92
N SER A 57 -15.80 18.98 16.59
CA SER A 57 -15.34 20.00 17.54
C SER A 57 -16.50 20.82 18.13
N ALA A 58 -17.60 20.95 17.38
CA ALA A 58 -18.83 21.60 17.82
C ALA A 58 -19.69 20.73 18.76
N GLY A 59 -19.35 19.45 18.92
CA GLY A 59 -20.07 18.48 19.74
C GLY A 59 -19.61 18.43 21.20
N SER A 60 -19.83 17.28 21.85
CA SER A 60 -19.41 17.04 23.23
C SER A 60 -17.90 16.80 23.36
N SER A 61 -17.33 17.04 24.53
CA SER A 61 -15.93 16.73 24.83
C SER A 61 -15.58 15.25 24.63
N VAL A 62 -16.54 14.34 24.85
CA VAL A 62 -16.38 12.89 24.61
C VAL A 62 -16.13 12.60 23.14
N ASN A 63 -16.83 13.28 22.22
CA ASN A 63 -16.63 13.09 20.78
C ASN A 63 -15.22 13.53 20.35
N MET A 64 -14.69 14.60 20.95
CA MET A 64 -13.32 15.06 20.70
C MET A 64 -12.27 14.06 21.22
N THR A 65 -12.49 13.45 22.39
CA THR A 65 -11.60 12.38 22.88
C THR A 65 -11.56 11.20 21.91
N ILE A 66 -12.73 10.74 21.45
CA ILE A 66 -12.83 9.63 20.48
C ILE A 66 -12.10 10.00 19.17
N TYR A 67 -12.29 11.24 18.69
CA TYR A 67 -11.62 11.73 17.50
C TYR A 67 -10.10 11.66 17.61
N TYR A 68 -9.51 12.20 18.68
CA TYR A 68 -8.05 12.18 18.85
C TYR A 68 -7.49 10.76 19.00
N VAL A 69 -8.22 9.88 19.69
CA VAL A 69 -7.84 8.47 19.80
C VAL A 69 -7.85 7.80 18.42
N ALA A 70 -8.93 7.96 17.65
CA ALA A 70 -9.03 7.40 16.29
C ALA A 70 -7.96 7.97 15.36
N PHE A 71 -7.71 9.28 15.43
CA PHE A 71 -6.69 9.97 14.63
C PHE A 71 -5.28 9.47 14.96
N GLY A 72 -4.94 9.36 16.24
CA GLY A 72 -3.67 8.81 16.71
C GLY A 72 -3.47 7.35 16.31
N LEU A 73 -4.53 6.52 16.42
CA LEU A 73 -4.50 5.12 15.97
C LEU A 73 -4.23 5.01 14.47
N LEU A 74 -4.87 5.83 13.64
CA LEU A 74 -4.63 5.83 12.20
C LEU A 74 -3.20 6.22 11.85
N ILE A 75 -2.62 7.23 12.52
CA ILE A 75 -1.21 7.58 12.37
C ILE A 75 -0.30 6.41 12.77
N ALA A 76 -0.58 5.79 13.92
CA ALA A 76 0.16 4.62 14.37
C ALA A 76 0.08 3.46 13.36
N CYS A 77 -1.10 3.22 12.76
CA CYS A 77 -1.27 2.23 11.70
C CYS A 77 -0.48 2.58 10.44
N ILE A 78 -0.45 3.85 10.00
CA ILE A 78 0.33 4.29 8.83
C ILE A 78 1.82 3.99 9.05
N LEU A 79 2.35 4.39 10.20
CA LEU A 79 3.75 4.16 10.55
C LEU A 79 4.05 2.67 10.70
N TYR A 80 3.19 1.95 11.42
CA TYR A 80 3.34 0.51 11.63
C TYR A 80 3.32 -0.27 10.31
N PHE A 81 2.40 0.01 9.40
CA PHE A 81 2.35 -0.68 8.09
C PHE A 81 3.48 -0.26 7.15
N SER A 82 3.99 0.96 7.28
CA SER A 82 5.14 1.42 6.51
C SER A 82 6.44 0.71 6.92
N ILE A 83 6.57 0.36 8.21
CA ILE A 83 7.73 -0.34 8.77
C ILE A 83 7.55 -1.87 8.65
N ARG A 84 6.46 -2.40 9.24
CA ARG A 84 6.10 -3.81 9.22
C ARG A 84 5.09 -4.06 8.11
N LYS A 85 5.59 -4.58 6.99
CA LYS A 85 4.80 -5.03 5.83
C LYS A 85 3.93 -6.23 6.24
N PRO A 86 2.64 -6.06 6.53
CA PRO A 86 1.84 -7.14 7.07
C PRO A 86 1.60 -8.19 5.99
N VAL A 87 1.82 -9.48 6.29
CA VAL A 87 1.64 -10.56 5.30
C VAL A 87 0.22 -10.58 4.74
N TRP A 88 -0.79 -10.26 5.55
CA TRP A 88 -2.20 -10.22 5.15
C TRP A 88 -2.57 -9.06 4.21
N MET A 89 -1.71 -8.04 4.08
CA MET A 89 -1.88 -6.95 3.11
C MET A 89 -1.16 -7.21 1.79
N LYS A 90 -0.34 -8.26 1.71
CA LYS A 90 0.36 -8.61 0.48
C LYS A 90 -0.56 -9.45 -0.41
N PRO A 91 -0.63 -9.17 -1.72
CA PRO A 91 -1.28 -10.06 -2.66
C PRO A 91 -0.45 -11.35 -2.79
N ILE A 92 -1.12 -12.46 -3.13
CA ILE A 92 -0.53 -13.80 -3.15
C ILE A 92 0.74 -13.84 -4.01
N TRP A 93 0.74 -13.19 -5.17
CA TRP A 93 1.89 -13.18 -6.07
C TRP A 93 3.17 -12.55 -5.48
N VAL A 94 3.03 -11.57 -4.58
CA VAL A 94 4.19 -10.97 -3.88
C VAL A 94 4.82 -11.98 -2.95
N THR A 95 4.01 -12.83 -2.31
CA THR A 95 4.53 -13.87 -1.42
C THR A 95 5.35 -14.92 -2.16
N TRP A 96 5.05 -15.19 -3.46
CA TRP A 96 5.88 -16.04 -4.31
C TRP A 96 7.24 -15.41 -4.60
N VAL A 97 7.26 -14.12 -4.95
CA VAL A 97 8.50 -13.37 -5.24
C VAL A 97 9.39 -13.26 -4.00
N GLU A 98 8.80 -13.03 -2.83
CA GLU A 98 9.53 -12.89 -1.56
C GLU A 98 10.18 -14.20 -1.06
N LYS A 99 9.89 -15.37 -1.67
CA LYS A 99 10.61 -16.62 -1.38
C LYS A 99 12.07 -16.55 -1.81
N TYR A 100 12.40 -15.69 -2.76
CA TYR A 100 13.72 -15.57 -3.34
C TYR A 100 14.62 -14.56 -2.59
N PRO A 101 15.95 -14.74 -2.61
CA PRO A 101 16.86 -13.81 -1.96
C PRO A 101 16.78 -12.42 -2.59
N GLN A 102 16.99 -11.37 -1.78
CA GLN A 102 16.86 -9.97 -2.20
C GLN A 102 17.66 -9.63 -3.47
N LYS A 103 18.83 -10.23 -3.67
CA LYS A 103 19.64 -10.05 -4.89
C LYS A 103 18.88 -10.42 -6.17
N VAL A 104 18.08 -11.48 -6.14
CA VAL A 104 17.25 -11.93 -7.27
C VAL A 104 16.07 -10.98 -7.47
N ILE A 105 15.42 -10.55 -6.39
CA ILE A 105 14.30 -9.59 -6.45
C ILE A 105 14.74 -8.24 -7.04
N ILE A 106 15.96 -7.77 -6.72
CA ILE A 106 16.53 -6.54 -7.29
C ILE A 106 16.73 -6.71 -8.80
N LYS A 107 17.34 -7.83 -9.24
CA LYS A 107 17.51 -8.13 -10.68
C LYS A 107 16.16 -8.29 -11.40
N MET A 108 15.13 -8.84 -10.73
CA MET A 108 13.75 -8.86 -11.26
C MET A 108 13.24 -7.43 -11.47
N ALA A 109 13.39 -6.57 -10.46
CA ALA A 109 12.96 -5.16 -10.54
C ALA A 109 13.67 -4.38 -11.65
N GLU A 110 14.95 -4.67 -11.91
CA GLU A 110 15.70 -4.10 -13.04
C GLU A 110 15.13 -4.60 -14.37
N GLY A 111 14.90 -5.91 -14.51
CA GLY A 111 14.35 -6.51 -15.72
C GLY A 111 12.92 -6.08 -16.08
N ILE A 112 12.17 -5.49 -15.15
CA ILE A 112 10.86 -4.87 -15.40
C ILE A 112 11.00 -3.63 -16.30
N LYS A 113 12.11 -2.89 -16.22
CA LYS A 113 12.29 -1.66 -17.02
C LYS A 113 12.42 -1.98 -18.51
N ASP A 114 13.01 -3.12 -18.83
CA ASP A 114 13.37 -3.50 -20.21
C ASP A 114 12.31 -4.40 -20.88
N ASN A 115 11.29 -4.85 -20.14
CA ASN A 115 10.27 -5.76 -20.66
C ASN A 115 8.85 -5.24 -20.36
N PRO A 116 8.06 -4.79 -21.36
CA PRO A 116 6.69 -4.32 -21.14
C PRO A 116 5.72 -5.45 -20.74
N ASP A 117 6.00 -6.69 -21.10
CA ASP A 117 5.15 -7.87 -20.86
C ASP A 117 5.52 -8.64 -19.57
N TRP A 118 6.33 -8.02 -18.70
CA TRP A 118 6.88 -8.66 -17.51
C TRP A 118 5.81 -9.19 -16.53
N GLU A 119 4.61 -8.62 -16.54
CA GLU A 119 3.53 -9.01 -15.63
C GLU A 119 3.13 -10.49 -15.80
N LYS A 120 3.31 -11.05 -17.00
CA LYS A 120 3.09 -12.48 -17.28
C LYS A 120 3.95 -13.38 -16.38
N ASN A 121 5.15 -12.93 -15.99
CA ASN A 121 6.05 -13.66 -15.11
C ASN A 121 5.56 -13.72 -13.64
N THR A 122 4.48 -13.00 -13.31
CA THR A 122 3.89 -12.95 -11.96
C THR A 122 2.43 -13.43 -11.95
N ALA A 123 1.96 -14.04 -13.05
CA ALA A 123 0.60 -14.56 -13.16
C ALA A 123 0.37 -15.81 -12.29
N ASP A 124 1.38 -16.67 -12.22
CA ASP A 124 1.36 -17.91 -11.47
C ASP A 124 2.72 -18.18 -10.82
N GLU A 125 2.74 -19.06 -9.82
CA GLU A 125 3.94 -19.39 -9.07
C GLU A 125 5.03 -20.05 -9.94
N ALA A 126 4.66 -20.90 -10.90
CA ALA A 126 5.62 -21.57 -11.77
C ALA A 126 6.32 -20.58 -12.71
N SER A 127 5.61 -19.56 -13.19
CA SER A 127 6.17 -18.45 -13.98
C SER A 127 7.15 -17.61 -13.17
N VAL A 128 6.84 -17.32 -11.89
CA VAL A 128 7.77 -16.63 -10.98
C VAL A 128 9.03 -17.46 -10.79
N ASP A 129 8.88 -18.76 -10.57
CA ASP A 129 10.00 -19.68 -10.39
C ASP A 129 10.90 -19.78 -11.62
N ALA A 130 10.30 -19.87 -12.81
CA ALA A 130 11.02 -19.89 -14.08
C ALA A 130 11.79 -18.59 -14.30
N TRP A 131 11.18 -17.45 -13.98
CA TRP A 131 11.81 -16.14 -14.08
C TRP A 131 12.98 -15.99 -13.09
N ALA A 132 12.78 -16.41 -11.84
CA ALA A 132 13.82 -16.42 -10.81
C ALA A 132 15.03 -17.27 -11.20
N LYS A 133 14.80 -18.49 -11.71
CA LYS A 133 15.86 -19.39 -12.18
C LYS A 133 16.65 -18.82 -13.36
N LYS A 134 15.97 -18.13 -14.29
CA LYS A 134 16.63 -17.46 -15.43
C LYS A 134 17.55 -16.34 -14.96
N ILE A 135 17.13 -15.60 -13.93
CA ILE A 135 17.91 -14.50 -13.33
C ILE A 135 19.07 -15.04 -12.49
N SER A 136 18.87 -16.11 -11.73
CA SER A 136 19.93 -16.66 -10.86
C SER A 136 21.08 -17.31 -11.63
N ARG A 137 20.83 -17.73 -12.87
CA ARG A 137 21.85 -18.30 -13.79
C ARG A 137 22.66 -17.23 -14.53
N LYS A 138 22.24 -15.96 -14.49
CA LYS A 138 22.96 -14.80 -15.04
C LYS A 138 23.72 -14.05 -13.96
#